data_AF-A0A939V774-F1
#
_entry.id   AF-A0A939V774-F1
#
_cell.length_a   1.000
_cell.length_b   1.000
_cell.length_c   1.000
_cell.angle_alpha   90.00
_cell.angle_beta   90.00
_cell.angle_gamma   90.00
#
_symmetry.space_group_name_H-M   'P 1'
#
loop_
_entity.id
_entity.type
_entity.pdbx_description
1 polymer ?
#
loop_
_entity_poly.entity_id
_entity_poly.type
_entity_poly.pdbx_seq_one_letter_code
_entity_poly.pdbx_strand_id
1 'polypeptide(L)'
;MKSTRSTIILALSTILIGALIIAFPTHATRWLIMAIGALFLVPGAVSITTYIYQQRKKPETAMSPKGKDEKGKASKAKTLFPFIGIGSVLFGAVLLIIPNSFLNALLYILGTFLILAALQQIYRFLQLRKQYKLGATPYIVSSLIAIAGIVIIVLNYQAGAAPATAGTADTNNPTYLPSIIFGIAGIIYGLTEIIYAIQFRKSDKMDTPKTDDNNIEEEIAQEPEPEPAPSPATESKTNTIEAEVDAEA
;
A
#
# COMPACT_ATOMS: atom_id res chain seq x y z
N MET A 1 14.45 0.80 19.11
CA MET A 1 14.87 2.23 19.00
C MET A 1 14.76 2.84 17.59
N LYS A 2 14.81 2.07 16.48
CA LYS A 2 14.68 2.61 15.11
C LYS A 2 13.23 2.92 14.69
N SER A 3 12.23 2.23 15.26
CA SER A 3 10.81 2.36 14.91
C SER A 3 10.28 3.80 15.09
N THR A 4 10.42 4.38 16.29
CA THR A 4 9.80 5.69 16.60
C THR A 4 10.41 6.86 15.81
N ARG A 5 11.73 6.84 15.57
CA ARG A 5 12.38 7.89 14.77
C ARG A 5 11.87 7.90 13.34
N SER A 6 11.65 6.72 12.77
CA SER A 6 11.08 6.58 11.43
C SER A 6 9.66 7.14 11.36
N THR A 7 8.82 6.87 12.37
CA THR A 7 7.46 7.42 12.44
C THR A 7 7.47 8.95 12.57
N ILE A 8 8.35 9.51 13.42
CA ILE A 8 8.45 10.96 13.60
C ILE A 8 8.94 11.64 12.31
N ILE A 9 9.93 11.07 11.62
CA ILE A 9 10.42 11.60 10.34
C ILE A 9 9.32 11.53 9.29
N LEU A 10 8.58 10.42 9.21
CA LEU A 10 7.44 10.29 8.30
C LEU A 10 6.37 11.34 8.61
N ALA A 11 6.01 11.53 9.88
CA ALA A 11 5.00 12.49 10.27
C ALA A 11 5.42 13.94 9.98
N LEU A 12 6.68 14.29 10.28
CA LEU A 12 7.25 15.60 9.93
C LEU A 12 7.28 15.79 8.41
N SER A 13 7.68 14.77 7.65
CA SER A 13 7.66 14.81 6.19
C SER A 13 6.25 15.03 5.65
N THR A 14 5.25 14.34 6.20
CA THR A 14 3.84 14.51 5.79
C THR A 14 3.33 15.92 6.10
N ILE A 15 3.68 16.49 7.26
CA ILE A 15 3.34 17.88 7.60
C ILE A 15 4.00 18.85 6.62
N LEU A 16 5.29 18.67 6.32
CA LEU A 16 6.01 19.52 5.37
C LEU A 16 5.41 19.44 3.97
N ILE A 17 5.09 18.23 3.49
CA ILE A 17 4.44 18.01 2.19
C ILE A 17 3.04 18.67 2.19
N GLY A 18 2.26 18.49 3.26
CA GLY A 18 0.94 19.10 3.39
C GLY A 18 1.00 20.64 3.40
N ALA A 19 1.95 21.22 4.12
CA ALA A 19 2.18 22.66 4.14
C ALA A 19 2.65 23.19 2.78
N LEU A 20 3.53 22.46 2.09
CA LEU A 20 3.97 22.80 0.74
C LEU A 20 2.81 22.79 -0.26
N ILE A 21 1.90 21.82 -0.13
CA ILE A 21 0.69 21.76 -0.95
C ILE A 21 -0.25 22.93 -0.64
N ILE A 22 -0.41 23.33 0.62
CA ILE A 22 -1.25 24.51 0.94
C ILE A 22 -0.62 25.80 0.39
N ALA A 23 0.70 25.95 0.50
CA ALA A 23 1.41 27.14 0.01
C ALA A 23 1.32 27.28 -1.51
N PHE A 24 1.37 26.16 -2.24
CA PHE A 24 1.31 26.14 -3.70
C PHE A 24 0.41 25.00 -4.24
N PRO A 25 -0.92 25.08 -4.12
CA PRO A 25 -1.81 23.92 -4.35
C PRO A 25 -1.76 23.34 -5.76
N THR A 26 -1.73 24.21 -6.76
CA THR A 26 -1.70 23.83 -8.19
C THR A 26 -0.30 23.43 -8.65
N HIS A 27 0.75 23.99 -8.05
CA HIS A 27 2.14 23.75 -8.45
C HIS A 27 2.76 22.57 -7.70
N ALA A 28 2.57 22.47 -6.39
CA ALA A 28 3.12 21.40 -5.56
C ALA A 28 2.61 20.02 -5.98
N THR A 29 1.30 19.87 -6.18
CA THR A 29 0.71 18.60 -6.64
C THR A 29 1.24 18.19 -8.02
N ARG A 30 1.47 19.16 -8.91
CA ARG A 30 2.04 18.91 -10.24
C ARG A 30 3.52 18.54 -10.17
N TRP A 31 4.30 19.25 -9.36
CA TRP A 31 5.71 18.93 -9.12
C TRP A 31 5.87 17.58 -8.44
N LEU A 32 4.94 17.17 -7.59
CA LEU A 32 4.90 15.83 -7.02
C LEU A 32 4.79 14.76 -8.12
N ILE A 33 3.88 14.94 -9.09
CA ILE A 33 3.74 14.03 -10.24
C ILE A 33 5.03 13.97 -11.05
N MET A 34 5.59 15.14 -11.38
CA MET A 34 6.86 15.22 -12.13
C MET A 34 8.00 14.54 -11.36
N ALA A 35 8.08 14.74 -10.05
CA ALA A 35 9.09 14.13 -9.19
C ALA A 35 8.95 12.61 -9.14
N ILE A 36 7.73 12.08 -9.00
CA ILE A 36 7.45 10.64 -9.08
C ILE A 36 7.84 10.12 -10.48
N GLY A 37 7.47 10.83 -11.54
CA GLY A 37 7.84 10.46 -12.91
C GLY A 37 9.36 10.38 -13.11
N ALA A 38 10.10 11.39 -12.64
CA ALA A 38 11.56 11.39 -12.66
C ALA A 38 12.15 10.24 -11.85
N LEU A 39 11.56 9.92 -10.70
CA LEU A 39 11.98 8.80 -9.86
C LEU A 39 11.73 7.44 -10.52
N PHE A 40 10.72 7.32 -11.38
CA PHE A 40 10.45 6.13 -12.20
C PHE A 40 11.38 5.99 -13.41
N LEU A 41 11.98 7.08 -13.89
CA LEU A 41 12.97 7.02 -14.98
C LEU A 41 14.26 6.33 -14.55
N VAL A 42 14.72 6.53 -13.31
CA VAL A 42 15.98 5.96 -12.79
C VAL A 42 16.00 4.42 -12.84
N PRO A 43 15.10 3.69 -12.16
CA PRO A 43 15.08 2.23 -12.20
C PRO A 43 14.77 1.69 -13.61
N GLY A 44 13.95 2.40 -14.39
CA GLY A 44 13.66 2.05 -15.78
C GLY A 44 14.90 2.10 -16.67
N ALA A 45 15.67 3.19 -16.60
CA ALA A 45 16.91 3.35 -17.34
C ALA A 45 17.98 2.34 -16.92
N VAL A 46 18.11 2.05 -15.62
CA VAL A 46 19.03 1.02 -15.10
C VAL A 46 18.67 -0.36 -15.64
N SER A 47 17.38 -0.70 -15.68
CA SER A 47 16.89 -1.98 -16.22
C SER A 47 17.23 -2.16 -17.71
N ILE A 48 16.98 -1.13 -18.53
CA ILE A 48 17.28 -1.17 -19.97
C ILE A 48 18.79 -1.22 -20.22
N THR A 49 19.57 -0.39 -19.51
CA THR A 49 21.03 -0.34 -19.66
C THR A 49 21.67 -1.69 -19.32
N THR A 50 21.22 -2.32 -18.23
CA THR A 50 21.69 -3.64 -17.81
C THR A 50 21.37 -4.71 -18.86
N TYR A 51 20.16 -4.66 -19.45
CA TYR A 51 19.77 -5.57 -20.52
C TYR A 51 20.63 -5.42 -21.78
N ILE A 52 20.85 -4.19 -22.26
CA ILE A 52 21.70 -3.92 -23.43
C ILE A 52 23.14 -4.36 -23.16
N TYR A 53 23.68 -4.10 -21.98
CA TYR A 53 25.03 -4.52 -21.60
C TYR A 53 25.18 -6.05 -21.57
N GLN A 54 24.17 -6.77 -21.07
CA GLN A 54 24.14 -8.24 -21.12
C GLN A 54 24.01 -8.78 -22.55
N GLN A 55 23.27 -8.10 -23.44
CA GLN A 55 23.19 -8.48 -24.85
C GLN A 55 24.51 -8.25 -25.60
N ARG A 56 25.24 -7.17 -25.29
CA ARG A 56 26.54 -6.87 -25.91
C ARG A 56 27.68 -7.73 -25.37
N LYS A 57 27.56 -8.26 -24.15
CA LYS A 57 28.49 -9.24 -23.56
C LYS A 57 28.25 -10.68 -24.02
N LYS A 58 27.64 -10.88 -25.19
CA LYS A 58 27.68 -12.16 -25.89
C LYS A 58 28.93 -12.21 -26.80
N PRO A 59 30.11 -12.68 -26.36
CA PRO A 59 30.79 -13.64 -27.21
C PRO A 59 29.92 -14.92 -27.22
N GLU A 60 30.07 -15.73 -28.25
CA GLU A 60 29.42 -17.03 -28.54
C GLU A 60 29.47 -18.10 -27.42
N THR A 61 29.06 -17.77 -26.19
CA THR A 61 29.00 -18.70 -25.06
C THR A 61 27.89 -18.26 -24.10
N ALA A 62 26.71 -17.94 -24.65
CA ALA A 62 25.52 -17.61 -23.88
C ALA A 62 24.87 -18.87 -23.28
N MET A 63 25.60 -19.54 -22.39
CA MET A 63 25.05 -20.39 -21.33
C MET A 63 25.93 -20.20 -20.07
N SER A 64 25.44 -19.37 -19.15
CA SER A 64 25.89 -19.17 -17.75
C SER A 64 27.00 -18.13 -17.47
N PRO A 65 26.75 -17.13 -16.60
CA PRO A 65 27.75 -16.80 -15.59
C PRO A 65 27.80 -17.99 -14.63
N LYS A 66 28.90 -18.70 -14.68
CA LYS A 66 29.24 -19.81 -13.79
C LYS A 66 29.34 -19.30 -12.35
N GLY A 67 28.23 -19.28 -11.63
CA GLY A 67 28.22 -19.56 -10.19
C GLY A 67 28.24 -21.08 -10.05
N LYS A 68 29.34 -21.64 -9.54
CA LYS A 68 29.43 -23.06 -9.23
C LYS A 68 28.64 -23.32 -7.96
N ASP A 69 27.55 -24.09 -8.06
CA ASP A 69 27.09 -24.94 -6.98
C ASP A 69 27.30 -26.40 -7.42
N GLU A 70 27.80 -27.23 -6.52
CA GLU A 70 28.44 -28.53 -6.77
C GLU A 70 27.50 -29.64 -7.29
N LYS A 71 26.29 -29.31 -7.76
CA LYS A 71 25.31 -30.26 -8.30
C LYS A 71 24.55 -29.71 -9.52
N GLY A 72 25.28 -29.43 -10.60
CA GLY A 72 24.89 -29.76 -11.98
C GLY A 72 23.54 -29.30 -12.57
N LYS A 73 22.74 -28.44 -11.96
CA LYS A 73 21.52 -27.88 -12.58
C LYS A 73 21.72 -26.42 -12.95
N ALA A 74 21.97 -26.18 -14.23
CA ALA A 74 21.98 -24.84 -14.82
C ALA A 74 20.56 -24.25 -14.77
N SER A 75 20.27 -23.42 -13.76
CA SER A 75 19.13 -22.51 -13.83
C SER A 75 19.42 -21.48 -14.92
N LYS A 76 18.81 -21.71 -16.08
CA LYS A 76 18.81 -20.82 -17.23
C LYS A 76 18.40 -19.43 -16.74
N ALA A 77 19.36 -18.52 -16.56
CA ALA A 77 19.08 -17.10 -16.40
C ALA A 77 18.49 -16.62 -17.73
N LYS A 78 17.20 -16.91 -17.91
CA LYS A 78 16.41 -16.39 -19.02
C LYS A 78 16.46 -14.89 -18.80
N THR A 79 17.27 -14.19 -19.58
CA THR A 79 17.28 -12.73 -19.60
C THR A 79 15.89 -12.31 -20.07
N LEU A 80 14.96 -12.22 -19.11
CA LEU A 80 13.61 -11.77 -19.34
C LEU A 80 13.75 -10.39 -19.94
N PHE A 81 13.20 -10.20 -21.14
CA PHE A 81 13.17 -8.91 -21.81
C PHE A 81 12.66 -7.86 -20.82
N PRO A 82 13.27 -6.67 -20.73
CA PRO A 82 13.00 -5.71 -19.66
C PRO A 82 11.67 -4.97 -19.91
N PHE A 83 10.57 -5.71 -20.07
CA PHE A 83 9.22 -5.17 -20.25
C PHE A 83 8.86 -4.22 -19.11
N ILE A 84 9.21 -4.59 -17.88
CA ILE A 84 9.00 -3.78 -16.68
C ILE A 84 9.85 -2.50 -16.72
N GLY A 85 11.10 -2.59 -17.20
CA GLY A 85 11.98 -1.43 -17.35
C GLY A 85 11.48 -0.44 -18.41
N ILE A 86 11.03 -0.95 -19.55
CA ILE A 86 10.44 -0.15 -20.62
C ILE A 86 9.15 0.53 -20.13
N GLY A 87 8.27 -0.20 -19.44
CA GLY A 87 7.06 0.36 -18.82
C GLY A 87 7.39 1.47 -17.83
N SER A 88 8.41 1.28 -16.99
CA SER A 88 8.86 2.29 -16.02
C SER A 88 9.36 3.57 -16.70
N VAL A 89 10.16 3.46 -17.77
CA VAL A 89 10.64 4.62 -18.53
C VAL A 89 9.50 5.33 -19.23
N LEU A 90 8.62 4.57 -19.90
CA LEU A 90 7.47 5.13 -20.62
C LEU A 90 6.53 5.86 -19.66
N PHE A 91 6.19 5.22 -18.55
CA PHE A 91 5.35 5.82 -17.51
C PHE A 91 6.00 7.08 -16.93
N GLY A 92 7.28 7.02 -16.55
CA GLY A 92 8.01 8.18 -16.06
C GLY A 92 8.06 9.34 -17.06
N ALA A 93 8.26 9.06 -18.34
CA ALA A 93 8.27 10.06 -19.41
C ALA A 93 6.90 10.70 -19.61
N VAL A 94 5.81 9.92 -19.61
CA VAL A 94 4.44 10.42 -19.69
C VAL A 94 4.13 11.37 -18.52
N LEU A 95 4.51 11.00 -17.30
CA LEU A 95 4.32 11.83 -16.10
C LEU A 95 5.10 13.15 -16.16
N LEU A 96 6.22 13.20 -16.91
CA LEU A 96 7.06 14.38 -17.04
C LEU A 96 6.59 15.30 -18.18
N ILE A 97 6.14 14.73 -19.30
CA ILE A 97 5.70 15.48 -20.49
C ILE A 97 4.27 16.02 -20.33
N ILE A 98 3.35 15.20 -19.81
CA ILE A 98 1.92 15.56 -19.63
C ILE A 98 1.44 15.35 -18.19
N PRO A 99 2.04 16.02 -17.20
CA PRO A 99 1.68 15.87 -15.78
C PRO A 99 0.22 16.26 -15.50
N ASN A 100 -0.31 17.25 -16.22
CA ASN A 100 -1.67 17.73 -16.02
C ASN A 100 -2.73 16.65 -16.31
N SER A 101 -2.52 15.80 -17.31
CA SER A 101 -3.45 14.71 -17.62
C SER A 101 -3.50 13.66 -16.50
N PHE A 102 -2.37 13.41 -15.85
CA PHE A 102 -2.27 12.45 -14.75
C PHE A 102 -2.74 13.04 -13.40
N LEU A 103 -2.82 14.36 -13.28
CA LEU A 103 -3.21 15.05 -12.04
C LEU A 103 -4.62 14.66 -11.58
N ASN A 104 -5.58 14.59 -12.49
CA ASN A 104 -6.95 14.18 -12.17
C ASN A 104 -6.99 12.75 -11.62
N ALA A 105 -6.24 11.82 -12.23
CA ALA A 105 -6.12 10.46 -11.74
C ALA A 105 -5.43 10.43 -10.36
N LEU A 106 -4.37 11.23 -10.18
CA LEU A 106 -3.67 11.33 -8.90
C LEU A 106 -4.59 11.81 -7.78
N LEU A 107 -5.43 12.81 -8.02
CA LEU A 107 -6.35 13.31 -6.98
C LEU A 107 -7.39 12.28 -6.55
N TYR A 108 -7.88 11.43 -7.47
CA TYR A 108 -8.72 10.29 -7.10
C TYR A 108 -7.95 9.31 -6.21
N ILE A 109 -6.76 8.91 -6.65
CA ILE A 109 -5.89 7.99 -5.90
C ILE A 109 -5.56 8.55 -4.52
N LEU A 110 -5.26 9.85 -4.44
CA LEU A 110 -4.89 10.56 -3.23
C LEU A 110 -6.05 10.69 -2.26
N GLY A 111 -7.26 10.99 -2.76
CA GLY A 111 -8.49 10.97 -1.96
C GLY A 111 -8.80 9.58 -1.43
N THR A 112 -8.64 8.53 -2.24
CA THR A 112 -8.82 7.13 -1.80
C THR A 112 -7.78 6.74 -0.74
N PHE A 113 -6.51 7.09 -0.93
CA PHE A 113 -5.48 6.84 0.07
C PHE A 113 -5.73 7.61 1.37
N LEU A 114 -6.31 8.82 1.31
CA LEU A 114 -6.67 9.58 2.50
C LEU A 114 -7.79 8.88 3.30
N ILE A 115 -8.78 8.30 2.62
CA ILE A 115 -9.82 7.47 3.25
C ILE A 115 -9.17 6.22 3.88
N LEU A 116 -8.27 5.54 3.16
CA LEU A 116 -7.54 4.38 3.67
C LEU A 116 -6.68 4.72 4.90
N ALA A 117 -6.03 5.88 4.88
CA ALA A 117 -5.24 6.38 6.00
C ALA A 117 -6.12 6.63 7.23
N ALA A 118 -7.32 7.21 7.06
CA ALA A 118 -8.28 7.38 8.14
C ALA A 118 -8.76 6.05 8.72
N LEU A 119 -9.02 5.04 7.87
CA LEU A 119 -9.39 3.69 8.33
C LEU A 119 -8.25 3.04 9.13
N GLN A 120 -7.02 3.13 8.62
CA GLN A 120 -5.83 2.65 9.31
C GLN A 120 -5.66 3.36 10.66
N GLN A 121 -5.91 4.67 10.72
CA GLN A 121 -5.86 5.46 11.94
C GLN A 121 -6.89 4.96 12.97
N ILE A 122 -8.13 4.69 12.54
CA ILE A 122 -9.17 4.09 13.40
C ILE A 122 -8.74 2.72 13.92
N TYR A 123 -8.21 1.86 13.06
CA TYR A 123 -7.74 0.52 13.43
C TYR A 123 -6.68 0.57 14.54
N ARG A 124 -5.71 1.49 14.44
CA ARG A 124 -4.69 1.70 15.47
C ARG A 124 -5.30 2.08 16.83
N PHE A 125 -6.38 2.87 16.86
CA PHE A 125 -7.07 3.16 18.13
C PHE A 125 -7.82 1.98 18.69
N LEU A 126 -8.42 1.15 17.84
CA LEU A 126 -9.10 -0.05 18.30
C LEU A 126 -8.13 -0.99 19.03
N GLN A 127 -6.90 -1.11 18.54
CA GLN A 127 -5.85 -1.87 19.22
C GLN A 127 -5.46 -1.25 20.57
N LEU A 128 -5.31 0.08 20.63
CA LEU A 128 -4.90 0.79 21.85
C LEU A 128 -6.02 0.88 22.91
N ARG A 129 -7.29 0.80 22.52
CA ARG A 129 -8.45 0.88 23.43
C ARG A 129 -8.50 -0.27 24.44
N LYS A 130 -7.86 -1.40 24.13
CA LYS A 130 -7.72 -2.53 25.06
C LYS A 130 -6.87 -2.19 26.29
N GLN A 131 -5.91 -1.27 26.15
CA GLN A 131 -4.96 -0.91 27.20
C GLN A 131 -5.21 0.48 27.81
N TYR A 132 -5.89 1.37 27.07
CA TYR A 132 -6.10 2.76 27.49
C TYR A 132 -7.56 3.18 27.29
N LYS A 133 -8.14 3.87 28.30
CA LYS A 133 -9.42 4.57 28.17
C LYS A 133 -9.25 5.79 27.25
N LEU A 134 -9.33 5.56 25.94
CA LEU A 134 -9.31 6.60 24.93
C LEU A 134 -10.66 7.33 24.89
N GLY A 135 -10.63 8.66 24.84
CA GLY A 135 -11.81 9.48 24.57
C GLY A 135 -12.29 9.35 23.11
N ALA A 136 -13.41 10.01 22.78
CA ALA A 136 -13.99 9.97 21.42
C ALA A 136 -13.22 10.80 20.37
N THR A 137 -12.37 11.74 20.81
CA THR A 137 -11.58 12.66 19.96
C THR A 137 -10.83 12.00 18.79
N PRO A 138 -10.03 10.93 18.97
CA PRO A 138 -9.31 10.27 17.87
C PRO A 138 -10.22 9.77 16.74
N TYR A 139 -11.44 9.32 17.08
CA TYR A 139 -12.42 8.86 16.10
C TYR A 139 -12.98 10.02 15.29
N ILE A 140 -13.28 11.15 15.94
CA ILE A 140 -13.79 12.36 15.27
C ILE A 140 -12.75 12.88 14.27
N VAL A 141 -11.48 12.95 14.68
CA VAL A 141 -10.38 13.39 13.80
C VAL A 141 -10.25 12.47 12.59
N SER A 142 -10.28 11.15 12.78
CA SER A 142 -10.19 10.19 11.67
C SER A 142 -11.39 10.31 10.73
N SER A 143 -12.60 10.48 11.26
CA SER A 143 -13.80 10.68 10.45
C SER A 143 -13.73 11.96 9.60
N LEU A 144 -13.19 13.06 10.15
CA LEU A 144 -12.98 14.29 9.37
C LEU A 144 -11.98 14.08 8.22
N ILE A 145 -10.91 13.32 8.45
CA ILE A 145 -9.94 12.98 7.40
C ILE A 145 -10.59 12.10 6.31
N ALA A 146 -11.41 11.13 6.70
CA ALA A 146 -12.15 10.30 5.74
C ALA A 146 -13.13 11.13 4.90
N ILE A 147 -13.89 12.04 5.53
CA ILE A 147 -14.80 12.96 4.85
C ILE A 147 -14.01 13.84 3.88
N ALA A 148 -12.85 14.38 4.28
CA ALA A 148 -11.99 15.15 3.38
C ALA A 148 -11.58 14.35 2.14
N GLY A 149 -11.25 13.07 2.29
CA GLY A 149 -10.95 12.17 1.16
C GLY A 149 -12.14 11.99 0.20
N ILE A 150 -13.35 11.82 0.73
CA ILE A 150 -14.57 11.75 -0.07
C ILE A 150 -14.82 13.07 -0.80
N VAL A 151 -14.68 14.21 -0.11
CA VAL A 151 -14.85 15.54 -0.69
C VAL A 151 -13.86 15.78 -1.82
N ILE A 152 -12.58 15.38 -1.67
CA ILE A 152 -11.57 15.47 -2.74
C ILE A 152 -12.05 14.71 -4.00
N ILE A 153 -12.53 13.48 -3.83
CA ILE A 153 -13.01 12.64 -4.94
C ILE A 153 -14.22 13.30 -5.61
N VAL A 154 -15.19 13.79 -4.84
CA VAL A 154 -16.40 14.45 -5.37
C VAL A 154 -16.05 15.74 -6.11
N LEU A 155 -15.18 16.58 -5.54
CA LEU A 155 -14.75 17.82 -6.17
C LEU A 155 -13.98 17.55 -7.47
N ASN A 156 -13.11 16.55 -7.47
CA ASN A 156 -12.36 16.13 -8.66
C ASN A 156 -13.28 15.55 -9.75
N TYR A 157 -14.34 14.84 -9.36
CA TYR A 157 -15.38 14.36 -10.27
C TYR A 157 -16.18 15.50 -10.91
N GLN A 158 -16.63 16.47 -10.12
CA GLN A 158 -17.34 17.64 -10.64
C GLN A 158 -16.45 18.52 -11.54
N ALA A 159 -15.15 18.54 -11.26
CA ALA A 159 -14.16 19.18 -12.11
C ALA A 159 -13.88 18.44 -13.44
N GLY A 160 -14.35 17.18 -13.57
CA GLY A 160 -13.91 16.16 -14.54
C GLY A 160 -14.11 16.43 -16.04
N ALA A 161 -14.35 17.67 -16.46
CA ALA A 161 -14.40 18.08 -17.87
C ALA A 161 -13.64 19.39 -18.17
N ALA A 162 -13.12 20.10 -17.16
CA ALA A 162 -12.39 21.34 -17.39
C ALA A 162 -10.91 21.03 -17.65
N PRO A 163 -10.36 21.31 -18.85
CA PRO A 163 -8.92 21.24 -19.04
C PRO A 163 -8.26 22.20 -18.05
N ALA A 164 -7.25 21.73 -17.33
CA ALA A 164 -6.43 22.57 -16.47
C ALA A 164 -5.73 23.61 -17.35
N THR A 165 -6.35 24.78 -17.51
CA THR A 165 -5.88 25.87 -18.37
C THR A 165 -4.64 26.47 -17.73
N ALA A 166 -3.51 26.31 -18.41
CA ALA A 166 -2.29 27.00 -18.07
C ALA A 166 -2.50 28.52 -18.25
N GLY A 167 -2.32 29.31 -17.19
CA GLY A 167 -2.39 30.77 -17.23
C GLY A 167 -3.61 31.41 -16.56
N THR A 168 -4.57 30.62 -16.07
CA THR A 168 -5.65 31.13 -15.21
C THR A 168 -5.11 31.37 -13.80
N ALA A 169 -5.57 32.41 -13.09
CA ALA A 169 -5.26 32.61 -11.68
C ALA A 169 -5.46 31.32 -10.89
N ASP A 170 -4.52 30.97 -10.00
CA ASP A 170 -4.44 29.65 -9.34
C ASP A 170 -5.75 29.21 -8.69
N THR A 171 -6.56 30.15 -8.21
CA THR A 171 -7.86 29.90 -7.57
C THR A 171 -8.94 29.37 -8.50
N ASN A 172 -8.84 29.65 -9.80
CA ASN A 172 -9.82 29.23 -10.80
C ASN A 172 -9.50 27.85 -11.39
N ASN A 173 -8.38 27.25 -10.98
CA ASN A 173 -8.04 25.91 -11.40
C ASN A 173 -8.92 24.89 -10.65
N PRO A 174 -9.61 23.96 -11.34
CA PRO A 174 -10.42 22.93 -10.69
C PRO A 174 -9.65 22.09 -9.64
N THR A 175 -8.32 22.01 -9.75
CA THR A 175 -7.48 21.21 -8.84
C THR A 175 -7.07 21.95 -7.57
N TYR A 176 -7.36 23.26 -7.47
CA TYR A 176 -6.97 24.11 -6.34
C TYR A 176 -7.61 23.64 -5.02
N LEU A 177 -8.94 23.52 -4.98
CA LEU A 177 -9.67 23.13 -3.77
C LEU A 177 -9.31 21.70 -3.31
N PRO A 178 -9.34 20.66 -4.18
CA PRO A 178 -8.95 19.31 -3.78
C PRO A 178 -7.53 19.25 -3.20
N SER A 179 -6.58 19.99 -3.79
CA SER A 179 -5.19 20.02 -3.31
C SER A 179 -5.08 20.67 -1.93
N ILE A 180 -5.76 21.79 -1.68
CA ILE A 180 -5.78 22.42 -0.34
C ILE A 180 -6.38 21.49 0.71
N ILE A 181 -7.52 20.88 0.41
CA ILE A 181 -8.20 19.96 1.33
C ILE A 181 -7.27 18.78 1.66
N PHE A 182 -6.58 18.24 0.64
CA PHE A 182 -5.58 17.21 0.85
C PHE A 182 -4.43 17.69 1.74
N GLY A 183 -3.90 18.89 1.50
CA GLY A 183 -2.82 19.46 2.32
C GLY A 183 -3.22 19.65 3.78
N ILE A 184 -4.41 20.21 4.04
CA ILE A 184 -4.95 20.40 5.40
C ILE A 184 -5.13 19.04 6.09
N ALA A 185 -5.77 18.09 5.41
CA ALA A 185 -5.98 16.75 5.96
C ALA A 185 -4.65 16.02 6.23
N GLY A 186 -3.66 16.19 5.36
CA GLY A 186 -2.30 15.66 5.54
C GLY A 186 -1.58 16.25 6.77
N ILE A 187 -1.71 17.56 7.01
CA ILE A 187 -1.17 18.19 8.23
C ILE A 187 -1.87 17.64 9.47
N ILE A 188 -3.21 17.58 9.47
CA ILE A 188 -3.97 17.04 10.61
C ILE A 188 -3.56 15.59 10.88
N TYR A 189 -3.45 14.77 9.84
CA TYR A 189 -3.00 13.38 9.94
C TYR A 189 -1.57 13.29 10.53
N GLY A 190 -0.63 14.08 10.01
CA GLY A 190 0.76 14.10 10.49
C GLY A 190 0.88 14.56 11.94
N LEU A 191 0.14 15.60 12.35
CA LEU A 191 0.09 16.04 13.75
C LEU A 191 -0.46 14.95 14.67
N THR A 192 -1.51 14.28 14.20
CA THR A 192 -2.16 13.19 14.92
C THR A 192 -1.18 12.02 15.12
N GLU A 193 -0.37 11.68 14.12
CA GLU A 193 0.71 10.69 14.25
C GLU A 193 1.81 11.10 15.24
N ILE A 194 2.21 12.38 15.27
CA ILE A 194 3.17 12.87 16.26
C ILE A 194 2.61 12.73 17.68
N ILE A 195 1.35 13.11 17.89
CA ILE A 195 0.68 12.99 19.20
C ILE A 195 0.71 11.54 19.66
N TYR A 196 0.42 10.57 18.79
CA TYR A 196 0.47 9.16 19.17
C TYR A 196 1.88 8.65 19.42
N ALA A 197 2.84 9.03 18.58
CA ALA A 197 4.23 8.65 18.77
C ALA A 197 4.76 9.12 20.14
N ILE A 198 4.29 10.27 20.63
CA ILE A 198 4.67 10.82 21.94
C ILE A 198 3.86 10.15 23.07
N GLN A 199 2.53 10.10 22.96
CA GLN A 199 1.65 9.63 24.03
C GLN A 199 1.81 8.13 24.30
N PHE A 200 2.05 7.32 23.27
CA PHE A 200 2.18 5.86 23.37
C PHE A 200 3.63 5.36 23.33
N ARG A 201 4.60 6.26 23.51
CA ARG A 201 6.04 5.95 23.59
C ARG A 201 6.39 4.90 24.67
N LYS A 202 5.50 4.68 25.65
CA LYS A 202 5.70 3.73 26.76
C LYS A 202 5.19 2.31 26.46
N SER A 203 4.45 2.09 25.37
CA SER A 203 3.89 0.79 24.96
C SER A 203 4.78 -0.02 24.00
N ASP A 204 5.98 0.44 23.65
CA ASP A 204 6.94 -0.30 22.79
C ASP A 204 7.73 -1.38 23.57
N LYS A 205 7.16 -1.89 24.68
CA LYS A 205 7.68 -3.04 25.45
C LYS A 205 6.79 -4.29 25.38
N MET A 206 5.65 -4.22 24.70
CA MET A 206 4.82 -5.39 24.39
C MET A 206 4.60 -5.39 22.88
N ASP A 207 4.88 -6.52 22.23
CA ASP A 207 4.82 -6.78 20.77
C ASP A 207 6.14 -6.64 20.00
N THR A 208 7.22 -7.23 20.54
CA THR A 208 8.07 -8.05 19.66
C THR A 208 7.70 -9.51 19.86
N PRO A 209 6.98 -10.17 18.93
CA PRO A 209 7.14 -11.61 18.79
C PRO A 209 8.62 -11.83 18.48
N LYS A 210 9.30 -12.63 19.29
CA LYS A 210 10.61 -13.17 18.89
C LYS A 210 10.36 -13.94 17.61
N THR A 211 10.91 -13.48 16.50
CA THR A 211 11.12 -14.34 15.33
C THR A 211 12.20 -15.33 15.76
N ASP A 212 11.76 -16.47 16.30
CA ASP A 212 12.62 -17.63 16.48
C ASP A 212 12.86 -18.19 15.07
N ASP A 213 14.03 -17.88 14.52
CA ASP A 213 14.50 -18.14 13.15
C ASP A 213 14.65 -19.64 12.78
N ASN A 214 14.01 -20.57 13.49
CA ASN A 214 14.33 -22.01 13.39
C ASN A 214 13.16 -22.95 13.02
N ASN A 215 12.02 -22.48 12.52
CA ASN A 215 10.89 -23.39 12.24
C ASN A 215 10.24 -23.30 10.85
N ILE A 216 10.96 -22.82 9.82
CA ILE A 216 10.44 -22.76 8.44
C ILE A 216 10.79 -24.01 7.60
N GLU A 217 11.55 -24.98 8.11
CA GLU A 217 11.98 -26.13 7.30
C GLU A 217 11.07 -27.38 7.34
N GLU A 218 10.04 -27.47 8.20
CA GLU A 218 9.20 -28.69 8.27
C GLU A 218 7.80 -28.62 7.60
N GLU A 219 7.29 -27.45 7.19
CA GLU A 219 5.89 -27.31 6.72
C GLU A 219 5.70 -27.18 5.18
N ILE A 220 6.71 -27.53 4.36
CA ILE A 220 6.57 -27.56 2.88
C ILE A 220 6.68 -28.99 2.30
N ALA A 221 6.59 -30.01 3.15
CA ALA A 221 6.61 -31.41 2.76
C ALA A 221 5.26 -32.09 3.02
N GLN A 222 4.17 -31.55 2.45
CA GLN A 222 2.94 -32.30 2.17
C GLN A 222 2.02 -31.46 1.26
N GLU A 223 2.22 -31.62 -0.03
CA GLU A 223 1.26 -31.22 -1.07
C GLU A 223 -0.05 -32.02 -0.87
N PRO A 224 -1.25 -31.41 -0.95
CA PRO A 224 -2.49 -32.13 -0.68
C PRO A 224 -2.83 -33.07 -1.86
N GLU A 225 -2.82 -34.38 -1.61
CA GLU A 225 -3.40 -35.41 -2.49
C GLU A 225 -4.93 -35.20 -2.66
N PRO A 226 -5.52 -35.61 -3.79
CA PRO A 226 -6.91 -35.35 -4.10
C PRO A 226 -7.85 -36.19 -3.21
N GLU A 227 -8.86 -35.51 -2.67
CA GLU A 227 -9.90 -36.04 -1.77
C GLU A 227 -10.64 -37.26 -2.38
N PRO A 228 -10.71 -38.41 -1.70
CA PRO A 228 -11.51 -39.55 -2.17
C PRO A 228 -12.99 -39.35 -1.82
N ALA A 229 -13.86 -39.64 -2.80
CA ALA A 229 -15.32 -39.56 -2.71
C ALA A 229 -15.92 -40.39 -1.55
N PRO A 230 -17.08 -39.99 -0.98
CA PRO A 230 -17.63 -40.61 0.23
C PRO A 230 -18.26 -41.99 -0.06
N SER A 231 -18.02 -42.95 0.83
CA SER A 231 -18.68 -44.27 0.86
C SER A 231 -19.14 -44.62 2.30
N PRO A 232 -20.21 -45.41 2.48
CA PRO A 232 -21.22 -45.20 3.51
C PRO A 232 -20.91 -45.81 4.88
N ALA A 233 -21.45 -45.18 5.93
CA ALA A 233 -21.41 -45.66 7.30
C ALA A 233 -22.17 -46.99 7.44
N THR A 234 -21.50 -48.00 8.00
CA THR A 234 -22.11 -49.27 8.39
C THR A 234 -22.30 -49.31 9.90
N GLU A 235 -23.56 -49.54 10.28
CA GLU A 235 -24.14 -50.08 11.53
C GLU A 235 -23.23 -50.29 12.75
N SER A 236 -23.60 -49.65 13.87
CA SER A 236 -23.27 -50.11 15.22
C SER A 236 -24.56 -50.54 15.92
N LYS A 237 -24.71 -51.85 16.14
CA LYS A 237 -25.74 -52.45 16.99
C LYS A 237 -25.26 -52.47 18.44
N THR A 238 -26.07 -52.01 19.38
CA THR A 238 -26.11 -52.53 20.75
C THR A 238 -27.57 -52.45 21.23
N ASN A 239 -28.03 -53.57 21.78
CA ASN A 239 -29.41 -53.93 22.04
C ASN A 239 -29.72 -53.88 23.55
N THR A 240 -31.01 -54.08 23.89
CA THR A 240 -31.66 -54.26 25.22
C THR A 240 -32.47 -53.03 25.65
N ILE A 241 -33.77 -52.92 25.31
CA ILE A 241 -35.00 -53.58 25.82
C ILE A 241 -35.48 -53.03 27.17
N GLU A 242 -36.64 -52.38 27.16
CA GLU A 242 -37.86 -52.57 28.00
C GLU A 242 -38.95 -51.64 27.41
N ALA A 243 -40.05 -52.17 26.83
CA ALA A 243 -41.39 -52.38 27.43
C ALA A 243 -41.95 -51.06 28.01
N GLU A 244 -43.13 -50.51 27.64
CA GLU A 244 -44.50 -51.04 27.66
C GLU A 244 -45.39 -49.82 27.23
N VAL A 245 -46.23 -49.90 26.17
CA VAL A 245 -47.71 -50.02 26.16
C VAL A 245 -48.50 -48.75 26.59
N ASP A 246 -49.67 -48.57 25.95
CA ASP A 246 -50.73 -47.53 26.08
C ASP A 246 -50.54 -46.24 25.25
N ALA A 247 -51.32 -45.88 24.21
CA ALA A 247 -52.72 -46.06 23.81
C ALA A 247 -53.76 -45.35 24.70
N GLU A 248 -54.14 -44.11 24.32
CA GLU A 248 -55.44 -43.40 24.46
C GLU A 248 -55.17 -41.88 24.23
N ALA A 249 -55.92 -41.07 23.48
CA ALA A 249 -57.36 -40.89 23.29
C ALA A 249 -58.11 -40.53 24.58
#